data_AF-A0AAV3S3R0-F1
#
_entry.id   AF-A0AAV3S3R0-F1
#
_cell.length_a   1.000
_cell.length_b   1.000
_cell.length_c   1.000
_cell.angle_alpha   90.00
_cell.angle_beta   90.00
_cell.angle_gamma   90.00
#
_symmetry.space_group_name_H-M   'P 1'
#
loop_
_entity.id
_entity.type
_entity.pdbx_description
1 polymer ?
#
loop_
_entity_poly.entity_id
_entity_poly.type
_entity_poly.pdbx_seq_one_letter_code
_entity_poly.pdbx_strand_id
1 'polypeptide(L)'
;MGGEMFEVLPADPYPVDYDTLVSQVDQENEEGYTPPLQCNVEDIEAYDTVFFGAPTWDMQLPPPMKTFLSEHDLGGKTVVPFNTNGGYGIGSSFQTIEDRCPDADVREGFSTRGGLERDGVYLAIKDDRREEVRAEVTEWLQRIQM
;
A
#
# COMPACT_ATOMS: atom_id res chain seq x y z
N MET A 1 5.58 12.57 12.95
CA MET A 1 4.89 11.55 13.77
C MET A 1 5.89 10.47 14.15
N GLY A 2 5.75 9.87 15.33
CA GLY A 2 6.44 8.64 15.71
C GLY A 2 5.41 7.52 15.72
N GLY A 3 5.68 6.43 15.01
CA GLY A 3 4.80 5.26 14.91
C GLY A 3 5.64 4.01 14.71
N GLU A 4 5.04 2.86 14.97
CA GLU A 4 5.64 1.57 14.70
C GLU A 4 5.50 1.22 13.21
N MET A 5 6.55 0.64 12.63
CA MET A 5 6.54 0.21 11.24
C MET A 5 6.40 -1.30 11.20
N PHE A 6 5.40 -1.77 10.44
CA PHE A 6 5.19 -3.17 10.17
C PHE A 6 5.32 -3.41 8.66
N GLU A 7 6.20 -4.33 8.29
CA GLU A 7 6.39 -4.73 6.89
C GLU A 7 5.51 -5.94 6.57
N VAL A 8 4.63 -5.81 5.57
CA VAL A 8 3.77 -6.91 5.12
C VAL A 8 4.53 -7.76 4.12
N LEU A 9 4.96 -8.94 4.55
CA LEU A 9 5.70 -9.89 3.71
C LEU A 9 4.87 -11.17 3.49
N PRO A 10 4.73 -11.65 2.24
CA PRO A 10 4.12 -12.95 1.99
C PRO A 10 5.00 -14.08 2.53
N ALA A 11 4.38 -15.16 3.01
CA ALA A 11 5.05 -16.34 3.53
C ALA A 11 6.01 -16.94 2.49
N ASP A 12 5.55 -17.01 1.23
CA ASP A 12 6.35 -17.34 0.07
C ASP A 12 6.68 -16.07 -0.72
N PRO A 13 7.97 -15.69 -0.86
CA PRO A 13 8.35 -14.48 -1.57
C PRO A 13 7.97 -14.50 -3.06
N TYR A 14 7.58 -13.35 -3.60
CA TYR A 14 7.38 -13.20 -5.05
C TYR A 14 8.70 -13.38 -5.83
N PRO A 15 8.63 -13.85 -7.08
CA PRO A 15 9.75 -13.88 -8.00
C PRO A 15 10.42 -12.51 -8.14
N VAL A 16 11.74 -12.50 -8.26
CA VAL A 16 12.53 -11.27 -8.49
C VAL A 16 12.45 -10.82 -9.95
N ASP A 17 12.23 -11.75 -10.88
CA ASP A 17 12.07 -11.45 -12.30
C ASP A 17 10.72 -10.74 -12.54
N TYR A 18 10.77 -9.59 -13.20
CA TYR A 18 9.61 -8.71 -13.38
C TYR A 18 8.48 -9.39 -14.16
N ASP A 19 8.78 -10.03 -15.29
CA ASP A 19 7.77 -10.65 -16.15
C ASP A 19 7.11 -11.85 -15.45
N THR A 20 7.89 -12.61 -14.68
CA THR A 20 7.39 -13.72 -13.85
C THR A 20 6.50 -13.21 -12.72
N LEU A 21 6.91 -12.13 -12.02
CA LEU A 21 6.11 -11.50 -10.98
C LEU A 21 4.79 -10.98 -11.53
N VAL A 22 4.81 -10.27 -12.66
CA VAL A 22 3.60 -9.74 -13.32
C VAL A 22 2.66 -10.87 -13.67
N SER A 23 3.17 -11.96 -14.25
CA SER A 23 2.35 -13.13 -14.63
C SER A 23 1.72 -13.81 -13.41
N GLN A 24 2.45 -13.89 -12.29
CA GLN A 24 1.91 -14.43 -11.05
C GLN A 24 0.80 -13.52 -10.48
N VAL A 25 1.04 -12.21 -10.38
CA VAL A 25 0.06 -11.26 -9.84
C VAL A 25 -1.22 -11.23 -10.68
N ASP A 26 -1.10 -11.30 -12.00
CA ASP A 26 -2.25 -11.39 -12.91
C ASP A 26 -3.10 -12.63 -12.60
N GLN A 27 -2.47 -13.81 -12.51
CA GLN A 27 -3.15 -15.06 -12.14
C GLN A 27 -3.82 -14.97 -10.75
N GLU A 28 -3.11 -14.44 -9.75
CA GLU A 28 -3.66 -14.29 -8.40
C GLU A 28 -4.86 -13.35 -8.36
N ASN A 29 -4.85 -12.28 -9.16
CA ASN A 29 -5.98 -11.38 -9.31
C ASN A 29 -7.17 -12.06 -10.00
N GLU A 30 -6.95 -12.81 -11.09
CA GLU A 30 -7.98 -13.56 -11.80
C GLU A 30 -8.65 -14.61 -10.90
N GLU A 31 -7.86 -15.30 -10.07
CA GLU A 31 -8.34 -16.35 -9.17
C GLU A 31 -8.92 -15.78 -7.86
N GLY A 32 -8.72 -14.50 -7.58
CA GLY A 32 -9.04 -13.89 -6.28
C GLY A 32 -8.20 -14.45 -5.14
N TYR A 33 -7.01 -14.95 -5.45
CA TYR A 33 -6.07 -15.52 -4.48
C TYR A 33 -5.42 -14.41 -3.64
N THR A 34 -5.27 -14.68 -2.35
CA THR A 34 -4.59 -13.80 -1.39
C THR A 34 -3.56 -14.64 -0.64
N PRO A 35 -2.24 -14.41 -0.84
CA PRO A 35 -1.20 -15.25 -0.25
C PRO A 35 -1.12 -15.09 1.28
N PRO A 36 -0.78 -16.15 2.02
CA PRO A 36 -0.54 -16.04 3.46
C PRO A 36 0.64 -15.13 3.77
N LEU A 37 0.64 -14.47 4.93
CA LEU A 37 1.70 -13.58 5.39
C LEU A 37 2.70 -14.29 6.32
N GLN A 38 3.93 -13.78 6.42
CA GLN A 38 4.96 -14.29 7.34
C GLN A 38 4.63 -14.02 8.81
N CYS A 39 4.02 -12.87 9.07
CA CYS A 39 3.68 -12.41 10.40
C CYS A 39 2.43 -11.53 10.35
N ASN A 40 1.80 -11.38 11.51
CA ASN A 40 0.66 -10.51 11.74
C ASN A 40 0.99 -9.50 12.84
N VAL A 41 0.21 -8.42 12.91
CA VAL A 41 0.28 -7.45 14.00
C VAL A 41 -0.57 -7.98 15.14
N GLU A 42 0.07 -8.56 16.16
CA GLU A 42 -0.63 -9.23 17.27
C GLU A 42 -1.59 -8.29 18.02
N ASP A 43 -1.18 -7.05 18.29
CA ASP A 43 -1.95 -6.06 19.06
C ASP A 43 -2.49 -4.93 18.17
N ILE A 44 -3.08 -5.25 17.01
CA ILE A 44 -3.58 -4.23 16.07
C ILE A 44 -4.63 -3.30 16.71
N GLU A 45 -5.36 -3.76 17.72
CA GLU A 45 -6.31 -3.00 18.51
C GLU A 45 -5.68 -1.82 19.26
N ALA A 46 -4.39 -1.88 19.60
CA ALA A 46 -3.68 -0.84 20.33
C ALA A 46 -3.47 0.45 19.51
N TYR A 47 -3.72 0.40 18.20
CA TYR A 47 -3.52 1.51 17.28
C TYR A 47 -4.83 2.21 16.93
N ASP A 48 -4.92 3.51 17.18
CA ASP A 48 -6.06 4.33 16.73
C ASP A 48 -5.96 4.70 15.24
N THR A 49 -4.75 4.78 14.70
CA THR A 49 -4.47 5.20 13.32
C THR A 49 -3.51 4.24 12.64
N VAL A 50 -3.85 3.83 11.41
CA VAL A 50 -3.03 2.96 10.56
C VAL A 50 -2.72 3.70 9.26
N PHE A 51 -1.45 4.06 9.06
CA PHE A 51 -0.96 4.50 7.76
C PHE A 51 -0.74 3.26 6.88
N PHE A 52 -1.58 3.10 5.86
CA PHE A 52 -1.62 1.89 5.04
C PHE A 52 -0.91 2.13 3.70
N GLY A 53 0.36 1.74 3.64
CA GLY A 53 1.21 1.92 2.47
C GLY A 53 1.27 0.70 1.57
N ALA A 54 0.92 0.85 0.29
CA ALA A 54 1.07 -0.22 -0.70
C ALA A 54 1.48 0.35 -2.05
N PRO A 55 2.33 -0.32 -2.85
CA PRO A 55 2.49 0.03 -4.26
C PRO A 55 1.21 -0.31 -5.04
N THR A 56 1.09 0.20 -6.27
CA THR A 56 0.07 -0.30 -7.21
C THR A 56 0.64 -1.40 -8.08
N TRP A 57 0.07 -2.60 -7.98
CA TRP A 57 0.42 -3.76 -8.81
C TRP A 57 -0.77 -4.10 -9.69
N ASP A 58 -0.53 -4.22 -11.01
CA ASP A 58 -1.58 -4.55 -11.98
C ASP A 58 -2.86 -3.71 -11.82
N MET A 59 -2.69 -2.38 -11.64
CA MET A 59 -3.80 -1.44 -11.42
C MET A 59 -4.72 -1.77 -10.23
N GLN A 60 -4.22 -2.53 -9.26
CA GLN A 60 -4.96 -2.98 -8.08
C GLN A 60 -4.10 -2.90 -6.82
N LEU A 61 -4.74 -3.12 -5.67
CA LEU A 61 -4.04 -3.35 -4.41
C LEU A 61 -3.28 -4.70 -4.50
N PRO A 62 -2.01 -4.79 -4.09
CA PRO A 62 -1.26 -6.05 -4.13
C PRO A 62 -1.96 -7.17 -3.33
N PRO A 63 -1.99 -8.42 -3.82
CA PRO A 63 -2.63 -9.53 -3.12
C PRO A 63 -2.24 -9.72 -1.64
N PRO A 64 -0.96 -9.59 -1.22
CA PRO A 64 -0.59 -9.69 0.20
C PRO A 64 -1.23 -8.61 1.07
N MET A 65 -1.43 -7.41 0.52
CA MET A 65 -2.10 -6.32 1.22
C MET A 65 -3.61 -6.58 1.36
N LYS A 66 -4.22 -7.32 0.43
CA LYS A 66 -5.59 -7.83 0.56
C LYS A 66 -5.69 -8.87 1.69
N THR A 67 -4.67 -9.73 1.85
CA THR A 67 -4.57 -10.66 2.99
C THR A 67 -4.52 -9.89 4.30
N PHE A 68 -3.65 -8.88 4.41
CA PHE A 68 -3.54 -8.06 5.62
C PHE A 68 -4.89 -7.49 6.07
N LEU A 69 -5.65 -6.88 5.15
CA LEU A 69 -6.97 -6.32 5.45
C LEU A 69 -8.03 -7.38 5.79
N SER A 70 -7.81 -8.63 5.40
CA SER A 70 -8.72 -9.75 5.71
C SER A 70 -8.41 -10.38 7.07
N GLU A 71 -7.16 -10.28 7.53
CA GLU A 71 -6.69 -10.86 8.79
C GLU A 71 -6.70 -9.85 9.96
N HIS A 72 -6.81 -8.55 9.68
CA HIS A 72 -6.81 -7.48 10.68
C HIS A 72 -8.07 -6.64 10.59
N ASP A 73 -8.86 -6.65 11.66
CA ASP A 73 -10.04 -5.77 11.77
C ASP A 73 -9.58 -4.33 12.07
N LEU A 74 -9.87 -3.43 11.13
CA LEU A 74 -9.58 -1.99 11.25
C LEU A 74 -10.81 -1.17 11.63
N GLY A 75 -11.92 -1.82 11.98
CA GLY A 75 -13.15 -1.16 12.42
C GLY A 75 -12.93 -0.18 13.57
N GLY A 76 -13.52 1.01 13.46
CA GLY A 76 -13.39 2.09 14.43
C GLY A 76 -12.04 2.83 14.43
N LYS A 77 -11.08 2.42 13.59
CA LYS A 77 -9.77 3.10 13.45
C LYS A 77 -9.78 4.13 12.34
N THR A 78 -8.81 5.03 12.35
CA THR A 78 -8.50 5.88 11.19
C THR A 78 -7.51 5.16 10.27
N VAL A 79 -7.89 4.93 9.02
CA VAL A 79 -7.02 4.32 8.00
C VAL A 79 -6.58 5.40 7.02
N VAL A 80 -5.27 5.53 6.81
CA VAL A 80 -4.67 6.58 5.98
C VAL A 80 -3.90 5.94 4.82
N PRO A 81 -4.52 5.75 3.65
CA PRO A 81 -3.89 5.13 2.51
C PRO A 81 -2.77 5.98 1.92
N PHE A 82 -1.69 5.35 1.48
CA PHE A 82 -0.74 6.00 0.58
C PHE A 82 -0.13 4.99 -0.40
N ASN A 83 0.25 5.45 -1.59
CA ASN A 83 0.94 4.61 -2.55
C ASN A 83 2.08 5.32 -3.30
N THR A 84 2.98 4.49 -3.81
CA THR A 84 3.84 4.85 -4.94
C THR A 84 3.41 4.05 -6.17
N ASN A 85 3.44 4.65 -7.35
CA ASN A 85 3.09 3.97 -8.60
C ASN A 85 4.07 4.28 -9.75
N GLY A 86 4.04 3.44 -10.78
CA GLY A 86 4.85 3.61 -11.99
C GLY A 86 4.39 4.71 -12.96
N GLY A 87 3.44 5.56 -12.58
CA GLY A 87 2.86 6.61 -13.43
C GLY A 87 1.48 6.29 -13.99
N TYR A 88 0.91 5.13 -13.66
CA TYR A 88 -0.46 4.75 -14.02
C TYR A 88 -1.50 5.12 -12.94
N GLY A 89 -1.04 5.67 -11.81
CA GLY A 89 -1.90 6.07 -10.69
C GLY A 89 -2.21 4.93 -9.72
N ILE A 90 -3.26 5.10 -8.92
CA ILE A 90 -3.63 4.20 -7.81
C ILE A 90 -4.40 2.95 -8.25
N GLY A 91 -4.91 2.91 -9.49
CA GLY A 91 -5.82 1.87 -9.93
C GLY A 91 -7.06 1.77 -9.03
N SER A 92 -7.47 0.56 -8.66
CA SER A 92 -8.56 0.31 -7.70
C SER A 92 -8.10 0.25 -6.24
N SER A 93 -6.84 0.58 -5.93
CA SER A 93 -6.24 0.27 -4.62
C SER A 93 -6.97 0.94 -3.45
N PHE A 94 -7.23 2.25 -3.54
CA PHE A 94 -7.89 2.98 -2.44
C PHE A 94 -9.36 2.59 -2.29
N GLN A 95 -10.07 2.37 -3.40
CA GLN A 95 -11.44 1.83 -3.36
C GLN A 95 -11.47 0.46 -2.67
N THR A 96 -10.50 -0.42 -2.97
CA THR A 96 -10.42 -1.74 -2.34
C THR A 96 -10.17 -1.64 -0.83
N ILE A 97 -9.42 -0.64 -0.37
CA ILE A 97 -9.21 -0.37 1.06
C ILE A 97 -10.52 0.09 1.71
N GLU A 98 -11.22 1.05 1.08
CA GLU A 98 -12.54 1.52 1.55
C GLU A 98 -13.55 0.38 1.64
N ASP A 99 -13.64 -0.46 0.61
CA ASP A 99 -14.59 -1.58 0.55
C ASP A 99 -14.28 -2.67 1.59
N ARG A 100 -13.00 -2.87 1.94
CA ARG A 100 -12.55 -3.87 2.91
C ARG A 100 -12.52 -3.36 4.35
N CYS A 101 -12.60 -2.05 4.56
CA CYS A 101 -12.62 -1.42 5.88
C CYS A 101 -13.89 -0.56 6.05
N PRO A 102 -15.11 -1.12 5.90
CA PRO A 102 -16.34 -0.34 5.87
C PRO A 102 -16.65 0.35 7.20
N ASP A 103 -16.14 -0.18 8.31
CA ASP A 103 -16.33 0.35 9.66
C ASP A 103 -15.17 1.24 10.12
N ALA A 104 -14.17 1.50 9.26
CA ALA A 104 -13.06 2.40 9.54
C ALA A 104 -13.31 3.82 9.00
N ASP A 105 -12.65 4.81 9.60
CA ASP A 105 -12.57 6.16 9.05
C ASP A 105 -11.41 6.21 8.04
N VAL A 106 -11.71 5.87 6.78
CA VAL A 106 -10.72 5.91 5.69
C VAL A 106 -10.54 7.34 5.20
N ARG A 107 -9.32 7.88 5.34
CA ARG A 107 -8.97 9.26 4.97
C ARG A 107 -8.60 9.37 3.49
N GLU A 108 -8.61 10.61 2.99
CA GLU A 108 -8.08 10.94 1.67
C GLU A 108 -6.62 10.45 1.57
N GLY A 109 -6.36 9.51 0.64
CA GLY A 109 -5.04 8.92 0.49
C GLY A 109 -4.05 9.78 -0.30
N PHE A 110 -2.76 9.48 -0.12
CA PHE A 110 -1.68 10.14 -0.87
C PHE A 110 -1.15 9.26 -2.00
N SER A 111 -0.96 9.83 -3.19
CA SER A 111 -0.32 9.14 -4.31
C SER A 111 0.82 9.95 -4.89
N THR A 112 1.95 9.31 -5.11
CA THR A 112 3.05 9.91 -5.87
C THR A 112 3.70 8.91 -6.82
N ARG A 113 4.33 9.43 -7.86
CA ARG A 113 5.08 8.60 -8.80
C ARG A 113 6.40 8.16 -8.16
N GLY A 114 6.62 6.86 -8.12
CA GLY A 114 7.87 6.24 -7.68
C GLY A 114 8.78 5.88 -8.85
N GLY A 115 9.46 4.74 -8.73
CA GLY A 115 10.21 4.14 -9.82
C GLY A 115 9.31 3.65 -10.96
N LEU A 116 9.92 3.44 -12.13
CA LEU A 116 9.34 2.78 -13.28
C LEU A 116 10.21 1.57 -13.63
N GLU A 117 9.95 0.44 -12.99
CA GLU A 117 10.80 -0.77 -13.08
C GLU A 117 10.92 -1.29 -14.51
N ARG A 118 9.82 -1.27 -15.28
CA ARG A 118 9.79 -1.65 -16.70
C ARG A 118 10.81 -0.86 -17.54
N ASP A 119 11.04 0.40 -17.18
CA ASP A 119 11.96 1.30 -17.89
C ASP A 119 13.33 1.38 -17.19
N GLY A 120 13.60 0.49 -16.22
CA GLY A 120 14.86 0.43 -15.46
C GLY A 120 15.06 1.57 -14.45
N VAL A 121 14.00 2.32 -14.13
CA VAL A 121 14.08 3.45 -13.19
C VAL A 121 13.71 2.98 -11.79
N TYR A 122 14.71 2.66 -10.99
CA TYR A 122 14.54 2.29 -9.59
C TYR A 122 14.86 3.47 -8.66
N LEU A 123 14.22 3.51 -7.48
CA LEU A 123 14.51 4.49 -6.42
C LEU A 123 14.44 5.96 -6.90
N ALA A 124 13.34 6.31 -7.58
CA ALA A 124 13.17 7.64 -8.21
C ALA A 124 13.03 8.81 -7.22
N ILE A 125 12.63 8.55 -5.96
CA ILE A 125 12.42 9.59 -4.94
C ILE A 125 13.73 9.82 -4.17
N LYS A 126 14.64 10.57 -4.79
CA LYS A 126 15.96 10.94 -4.25
C LYS A 126 16.28 12.39 -4.54
N ASP A 127 17.30 12.92 -3.87
CA ASP A 127 17.81 14.28 -4.08
C ASP A 127 16.68 15.33 -4.08
N ASP A 128 16.61 16.20 -5.07
CA ASP A 128 15.58 17.24 -5.18
C ASP A 128 14.16 16.66 -5.19
N ARG A 129 13.94 15.51 -5.84
CA ARG A 129 12.63 14.85 -5.88
C ARG A 129 12.18 14.39 -4.49
N ARG A 130 13.11 14.03 -3.60
CA ARG A 130 12.77 13.68 -2.22
C ARG A 130 12.24 14.88 -1.45
N GLU A 131 12.85 16.05 -1.63
CA GLU A 131 12.42 17.26 -0.92
C GLU A 131 11.08 17.76 -1.46
N GLU A 132 10.83 17.65 -2.78
CA GLU A 132 9.50 17.89 -3.37
C GLU A 132 8.44 16.96 -2.78
N VAL A 133 8.67 15.64 -2.79
CA VAL A 133 7.70 14.68 -2.24
C VAL A 133 7.50 14.90 -0.74
N ARG A 134 8.54 15.29 0.01
CA ARG A 134 8.39 15.66 1.42
C ARG A 134 7.46 16.86 1.59
N ALA A 135 7.55 17.87 0.74
CA ALA A 135 6.65 19.01 0.77
C ALA A 135 5.20 18.59 0.43
N GLU A 136 5.02 17.79 -0.63
CA GLU A 136 3.73 17.22 -1.03
C GLU A 136 3.07 16.43 0.13
N VAL A 137 3.85 15.57 0.81
CA VAL A 137 3.39 14.80 1.98
C VAL A 137 3.01 15.72 3.14
N THR A 138 3.80 16.78 3.38
CA THR A 138 3.52 17.73 4.47
C THR A 138 2.20 18.47 4.23
N GLU A 139 1.96 18.93 3.01
CA GLU A 139 0.71 19.59 2.62
C GLU A 139 -0.49 18.64 2.71
N TRP A 140 -0.31 17.38 2.29
CA TRP A 140 -1.33 16.35 2.40
C TRP A 140 -1.71 16.07 3.85
N LEU A 141 -0.74 15.86 4.74
CA LEU A 141 -0.98 15.64 6.17
C LEU A 141 -1.79 16.79 6.79
N GLN A 142 -1.42 18.05 6.48
CA GLN A 142 -2.18 19.22 6.92
C GLN A 142 -3.63 19.20 6.43
N ARG A 143 -3.87 18.80 5.17
CA ARG A 143 -5.21 18.73 4.58
C ARG A 143 -6.10 17.69 5.27
N ILE A 144 -5.53 16.55 5.66
CA ILE A 144 -6.25 15.49 6.39
C ILE A 144 -6.24 15.69 7.92
N GLN A 145 -5.71 16.82 8.39
CA GLN A 145 -5.62 17.24 9.80
C GLN A 145 -4.75 16.31 10.67
N MET A 146 -3.59 15.88 10.14
CA MET A 146 -2.60 15.02 10.81
C MET A 146 -1.20 15.65 10.85
#